data_AF-A0AAJ0ZRN7-F1
#
_entry.id   AF-A0AAJ0ZRN7-F1
#
_cell.length_a   1.000
_cell.length_b   1.000
_cell.length_c   1.000
_cell.angle_alpha   90.00
_cell.angle_beta   90.00
_cell.angle_gamma   90.00
#
_symmetry.space_group_name_H-M   'P 1'
#
loop_
_entity.id
_entity.type
_entity.pdbx_description
1 polymer ?
#
loop_
_entity_poly.entity_id
_entity_poly.type
_entity_poly.pdbx_seq_one_letter_code
_entity_poly.pdbx_strand_id
1 'polypeptide(L)'
;MPVSQSDPASNWYQSVEKARIKARKFMGQPVAIYQSTSVVIGKLVGVDLDRLFRANLPYCKLTISKPLRYRTDGKFECKMGDTELFFVNKPEMIMSLVELDGRFPEIHTHVAAKVKAGEWG
;
A
#
# COMPACT_ATOMS: atom_id res chain seq x y z
N MET A 1 -9.52 6.99 -37.42
CA MET A 1 -8.45 6.23 -36.76
C MET A 1 -9.10 5.34 -35.72
N PRO A 2 -8.99 4.01 -35.79
CA PRO A 2 -9.54 3.16 -34.74
C PRO A 2 -8.72 3.36 -33.46
N VAL A 3 -9.40 3.64 -32.35
CA VAL A 3 -8.81 3.71 -31.02
C VAL A 3 -8.28 2.31 -30.71
N SER A 4 -6.97 2.16 -30.64
CA SER A 4 -6.33 0.90 -30.26
C SER A 4 -6.79 0.56 -28.84
N GLN A 5 -7.73 -0.39 -28.72
CA GLN A 5 -8.15 -0.93 -27.44
C GLN A 5 -6.94 -1.63 -26.84
N SER A 6 -6.25 -0.96 -25.93
CA SER A 6 -5.11 -1.54 -25.23
C SER A 6 -5.57 -2.79 -24.50
N ASP A 7 -4.91 -3.92 -24.81
CA ASP A 7 -5.16 -5.21 -24.20
C ASP A 7 -5.28 -5.06 -22.67
N PRO A 8 -6.40 -5.50 -22.05
CA PRO A 8 -6.61 -5.41 -20.61
C PRO A 8 -5.44 -5.98 -19.78
N ALA A 9 -4.75 -7.01 -20.29
CA ALA A 9 -3.59 -7.60 -19.64
C ALA A 9 -2.37 -6.65 -19.64
N SER A 10 -2.18 -5.87 -20.71
CA SER A 10 -1.11 -4.87 -20.82
C SER A 10 -1.35 -3.69 -19.85
N ASN A 11 -2.58 -3.19 -19.79
CA ASN A 11 -2.96 -2.13 -18.84
C ASN A 11 -2.79 -2.56 -17.38
N TRP A 12 -3.11 -3.83 -17.09
CA TRP A 12 -2.90 -4.41 -15.77
C TRP A 12 -1.43 -4.46 -15.39
N TYR A 13 -0.59 -5.05 -16.24
CA TYR A 13 0.85 -5.20 -15.99
C TYR A 13 1.52 -3.83 -15.76
N GLN A 14 1.20 -2.84 -16.58
CA GLN A 14 1.72 -1.48 -16.42
C GLN A 14 1.31 -0.86 -15.07
N SER A 15 0.09 -1.11 -14.62
CA SER A 15 -0.40 -0.57 -13.34
C SER A 15 0.32 -1.21 -12.15
N VAL A 16 0.55 -2.51 -12.22
CA VAL A 16 1.31 -3.28 -11.23
C VAL A 16 2.78 -2.85 -11.18
N GLU A 17 3.43 -2.68 -12.34
CA GLU A 17 4.82 -2.21 -12.39
C GLU A 17 4.95 -0.78 -11.86
N LYS A 18 3.99 0.11 -12.19
CA LYS A 18 3.93 1.47 -11.60
C LYS A 18 3.76 1.42 -10.09
N ALA A 19 2.92 0.53 -9.57
CA ALA A 19 2.76 0.31 -8.14
C ALA A 19 4.08 -0.16 -7.50
N ARG A 20 4.79 -1.09 -8.12
CA ARG A 20 6.11 -1.57 -7.67
C ARG A 20 7.14 -0.46 -7.64
N ILE A 21 7.25 0.32 -8.72
CA ILE A 21 8.17 1.46 -8.81
C ILE A 21 7.87 2.49 -7.73
N LYS A 22 6.58 2.78 -7.48
CA LYS A 22 6.17 3.69 -6.40
C LYS A 22 6.56 3.13 -5.04
N ALA A 23 6.21 1.87 -4.75
CA ALA A 23 6.53 1.22 -3.48
C ALA A 23 8.02 1.17 -3.19
N ARG A 24 8.86 0.89 -4.19
CA ARG A 24 10.33 0.84 -4.01
C ARG A 24 10.92 2.14 -3.47
N LYS A 25 10.30 3.29 -3.75
CA LYS A 25 10.74 4.60 -3.22
C LYS A 25 10.52 4.72 -1.71
N PHE A 26 9.64 3.91 -1.14
CA PHE A 26 9.28 3.93 0.27
C PHE A 26 9.90 2.76 1.05
N MET A 27 10.86 2.03 0.46
CA MET A 27 11.54 0.93 1.15
C MET A 27 12.22 1.43 2.44
N GLY A 28 11.96 0.72 3.54
CA GLY A 28 12.45 1.09 4.87
C GLY A 28 11.67 2.25 5.52
N GLN A 29 10.64 2.79 4.87
CA GLN A 29 9.86 3.92 5.36
C GLN A 29 8.44 3.50 5.76
N PRO A 30 7.77 4.24 6.65
CA PRO A 30 6.34 4.09 6.88
C PRO A 30 5.55 4.39 5.62
N VAL A 31 4.64 3.48 5.26
CA VAL A 31 3.75 3.60 4.11
C VAL A 31 2.33 3.25 4.52
N ALA A 32 1.36 3.87 3.87
CA ALA A 32 -0.05 3.54 4.00
C ALA A 32 -0.54 2.76 2.78
N ILE A 33 -1.30 1.70 3.01
CA ILE A 33 -1.96 0.89 1.98
C ILE A 33 -3.46 1.09 2.13
N TYR A 34 -4.07 1.67 1.11
CA TYR A 34 -5.52 1.81 1.02
C TYR A 34 -6.15 0.50 0.53
N GLN A 35 -7.06 -0.03 1.34
CA GLN A 35 -8.00 -1.09 1.00
C GLN A 35 -9.40 -0.48 1.10
N SER A 36 -10.36 -0.97 0.32
CA SER A 36 -11.66 -0.30 0.08
C SER A 36 -12.35 0.34 1.29
N THR A 37 -12.23 -0.25 2.49
CA THR A 37 -12.83 0.23 3.74
C THR A 37 -11.82 0.49 4.86
N SER A 38 -10.52 0.32 4.60
CA SER A 38 -9.49 0.42 5.63
C SER A 38 -8.16 0.91 5.08
N VAL A 39 -7.41 1.62 5.92
CA VAL A 39 -6.03 2.02 5.66
C VAL A 39 -5.12 1.22 6.58
N VAL A 40 -4.15 0.51 6.01
CA VAL A 40 -3.11 -0.18 6.78
C VAL A 40 -1.82 0.61 6.73
N ILE A 41 -1.20 0.84 7.88
CA ILE A 41 0.05 1.58 7.99
C ILE A 41 1.11 0.69 8.62
N GLY A 42 2.31 0.70 8.05
CA GLY A 42 3.47 0.11 8.67
C GLY A 42 4.74 0.42 7.89
N LYS A 43 5.87 -0.15 8.33
CA LYS A 43 7.16 0.07 7.66
C LYS A 43 7.32 -0.93 6.53
N LEU A 44 7.55 -0.44 5.32
CA LEU A 44 7.75 -1.27 4.13
C LEU A 44 9.12 -1.96 4.19
N VAL A 45 9.15 -3.28 4.19
CA VAL A 45 10.37 -4.08 4.30
C VAL A 45 10.65 -4.97 3.09
N GLY A 46 9.68 -5.12 2.18
CA GLY A 46 9.86 -5.90 0.95
C GLY A 46 8.90 -5.47 -0.15
N VAL A 47 9.36 -5.48 -1.40
CA VAL A 47 8.58 -5.14 -2.59
C VAL A 47 8.95 -6.08 -3.73
N ASP A 48 8.00 -6.92 -4.13
CA ASP A 48 8.17 -7.92 -5.18
C ASP A 48 6.99 -7.91 -6.16
N LEU A 49 7.16 -8.64 -7.27
CA LEU A 49 6.04 -9.03 -8.11
C LEU A 49 5.74 -10.50 -7.86
N ASP A 50 4.49 -10.80 -7.58
CA ASP A 50 4.06 -12.16 -7.29
C ASP A 50 2.78 -12.50 -8.06
N ARG A 51 2.59 -13.78 -8.38
CA ARG A 51 1.37 -14.28 -9.00
C ARG A 51 0.57 -15.01 -7.93
N LEU A 52 -0.59 -14.46 -7.57
CA LEU A 52 -1.51 -15.09 -6.62
C LEU A 52 -2.09 -16.38 -7.23
N PHE A 53 -1.46 -17.53 -7.00
CA PHE A 53 -1.93 -18.86 -7.45
C PHE A 53 -2.53 -18.84 -8.88
N ARG A 54 -3.72 -19.43 -9.09
CA ARG A 54 -4.41 -19.55 -10.41
C ARG A 54 -4.74 -18.21 -11.10
N ALA A 55 -4.32 -17.07 -10.57
CA ALA A 55 -4.44 -15.79 -11.26
C ALA A 55 -3.41 -15.69 -12.40
N ASN A 56 -3.89 -15.46 -13.62
CA ASN A 56 -3.04 -15.28 -14.79
C ASN A 56 -2.23 -13.97 -14.78
N LEU A 57 -2.53 -13.04 -13.86
CA LEU A 57 -1.97 -11.69 -13.84
C LEU A 57 -1.17 -11.43 -12.55
N PRO A 58 0.01 -10.79 -12.64
CA PRO A 58 0.86 -10.51 -11.48
C PRO A 58 0.29 -9.37 -10.62
N TYR A 59 0.68 -9.34 -9.35
CA TYR A 59 0.40 -8.26 -8.40
C TYR A 59 1.70 -7.71 -7.83
N CYS A 60 1.67 -6.46 -7.38
CA CYS A 60 2.75 -5.90 -6.58
C CYS A 60 2.55 -6.37 -5.14
N LYS A 61 3.47 -7.21 -4.67
CA LYS A 61 3.49 -7.75 -3.33
C LYS A 61 4.32 -6.84 -2.43
N LEU A 62 3.72 -6.40 -1.34
CA LEU A 62 4.32 -5.53 -0.33
C LEU A 62 4.41 -6.30 0.98
N THR A 63 5.60 -6.29 1.58
CA THR A 63 5.82 -6.84 2.92
C THR A 63 5.90 -5.68 3.89
N ILE A 64 4.96 -5.60 4.83
CA ILE A 64 4.82 -4.51 5.79
C ILE A 64 5.08 -5.03 7.20
N SER A 65 6.01 -4.40 7.90
CA SER A 65 6.32 -4.69 9.30
C SER A 65 5.52 -3.81 10.26
N LYS A 66 5.15 -4.38 11.41
CA LYS A 66 4.29 -3.79 12.43
C LYS A 66 3.05 -3.08 11.85
N PRO A 67 2.24 -3.77 11.04
CA PRO A 67 1.06 -3.22 10.41
C PRO A 67 -0.05 -2.88 11.43
N LEU A 68 -0.56 -1.66 11.34
CA LEU A 68 -1.71 -1.15 12.06
C LEU A 68 -2.84 -0.85 11.09
N ARG A 69 -4.04 -1.35 11.36
CA ARG A 69 -5.22 -1.11 10.54
C ARG A 69 -6.11 -0.06 11.15
N TYR A 70 -6.55 0.85 10.30
CA TYR A 70 -7.52 1.90 10.59
C TYR A 70 -8.68 1.77 9.62
N ARG A 71 -9.89 2.09 10.08
CA ARG A 71 -11.01 2.36 9.19
C ARG A 71 -10.80 3.70 8.49
N THR A 72 -11.49 3.88 7.36
CA THR A 72 -11.48 5.15 6.62
C THR A 72 -12.10 6.32 7.38
N ASP A 73 -12.85 6.05 8.46
CA ASP A 73 -13.40 7.05 9.38
C ASP A 73 -12.45 7.42 10.52
N GLY A 74 -11.16 7.08 10.42
CA GLY A 74 -10.14 7.45 11.40
C GLY A 74 -10.00 6.47 12.56
N LYS A 75 -10.98 5.59 12.80
CA LYS A 75 -10.96 4.68 13.96
C LYS A 75 -9.90 3.59 13.80
N PHE A 76 -9.07 3.43 14.82
CA PHE A 76 -8.16 2.30 14.92
C PHE A 76 -8.94 0.99 15.08
N GLU A 77 -8.63 -0.01 14.25
CA GLU A 77 -9.24 -1.34 14.36
C GLU A 77 -8.35 -2.29 15.15
N CYS A 78 -7.15 -2.57 14.65
CA CYS A 78 -6.28 -3.56 15.26
C CYS A 78 -4.82 -3.46 14.80
N LYS A 79 -3.93 -4.09 15.57
CA LYS A 79 -2.58 -4.48 15.15
C LYS A 79 -2.70 -5.84 14.46
N MET A 80 -2.22 -5.95 13.21
CA MET A 80 -2.42 -7.17 12.42
C MET A 80 -1.38 -8.26 12.69
N GLY A 81 -0.21 -7.90 13.21
CA GLY A 81 0.88 -8.83 13.49
C GLY A 81 2.23 -8.13 13.53
N ASP A 82 3.31 -8.89 13.39
CA ASP A 82 4.67 -8.34 13.29
C ASP A 82 5.09 -8.08 11.84
N THR A 83 4.62 -8.90 10.89
CA THR A 83 4.81 -8.69 9.45
C THR A 83 3.62 -9.26 8.69
N GLU A 84 3.13 -8.51 7.70
CA GLU A 84 1.99 -8.90 6.85
C GLU A 84 2.30 -8.66 5.37
N LEU A 85 1.59 -9.41 4.51
CA LEU A 85 1.70 -9.33 3.07
C LEU A 85 0.46 -8.67 2.47
N PHE A 86 0.69 -7.72 1.55
CA PHE A 86 -0.36 -7.02 0.83
C PHE A 86 -0.13 -7.14 -0.67
N PHE A 87 -1.20 -7.41 -1.42
CA PHE A 87 -1.17 -7.47 -2.88
C PHE A 87 -1.92 -6.27 -3.43
N VAL A 88 -1.21 -5.43 -4.20
CA VAL A 88 -1.78 -4.24 -4.83
C VAL A 88 -1.60 -4.32 -6.34
N ASN A 89 -2.58 -3.81 -7.07
CA ASN A 89 -2.58 -3.80 -8.52
C ASN A 89 -2.55 -2.37 -9.11
N LYS A 90 -2.64 -1.34 -8.27
CA LYS A 90 -2.61 0.05 -8.71
C LYS A 90 -1.75 0.93 -7.78
N PRO A 91 -1.02 1.92 -8.33
CA PRO A 91 -0.12 2.76 -7.54
C PRO A 91 -0.84 3.66 -6.53
N GLU A 92 -2.09 4.05 -6.78
CA GLU A 92 -2.90 4.88 -5.88
C GLU A 92 -3.31 4.17 -4.59
N MET A 93 -3.15 2.84 -4.52
CA MET A 93 -3.37 2.08 -3.29
C MET A 93 -2.22 2.26 -2.30
N ILE A 94 -1.05 2.71 -2.76
CA ILE A 94 0.14 2.94 -1.92
C ILE A 94 0.25 4.44 -1.71
N MET A 95 0.28 4.88 -0.46
CA MET A 95 0.34 6.28 -0.09
C MET A 95 1.52 6.52 0.84
N SER A 96 2.28 7.57 0.56
CA SER A 96 3.19 8.18 1.54
C SER A 96 2.40 8.78 2.72
N LEU A 97 3.08 9.11 3.82
CA LEU A 97 2.45 9.82 4.93
C LEU A 97 1.90 11.21 4.52
N VAL A 98 2.52 11.87 3.54
CA VAL A 98 2.02 13.15 3.00
C VAL A 98 0.72 12.96 2.22
N GLU A 99 0.63 11.90 1.39
CA GLU A 99 -0.62 11.56 0.69
C GLU A 99 -1.72 11.12 1.66
N LEU A 100 -1.33 10.48 2.77
CA LEU A 100 -2.25 10.10 3.84
C LEU A 100 -2.81 11.33 4.55
N ASP A 101 -2.00 12.34 4.88
CA ASP A 101 -2.47 13.58 5.51
C ASP A 101 -3.56 14.28 4.68
N GLY A 102 -3.38 14.32 3.36
CA GLY A 102 -4.35 14.91 2.44
C GLY A 102 -5.67 14.14 2.30
N ARG A 103 -5.68 12.80 2.45
CA ARG A 103 -6.89 11.96 2.27
C ARG A 103 -7.55 11.54 3.58
N PHE A 104 -6.75 11.29 4.61
CA PHE A 104 -7.18 10.75 5.91
C PHE A 104 -6.40 11.43 7.05
N PRO A 105 -6.63 12.74 7.29
CA PRO A 105 -5.85 13.53 8.25
C PRO A 105 -5.93 13.01 9.70
N GLU A 106 -7.08 12.44 10.08
CA GLU A 106 -7.26 11.84 11.40
C GLU A 106 -6.33 10.63 11.61
N ILE A 107 -6.25 9.75 10.62
CA ILE A 107 -5.34 8.60 10.62
C ILE A 107 -3.89 9.08 10.65
N HIS A 108 -3.56 10.08 9.82
CA HIS A 108 -2.22 10.67 9.77
C HIS A 108 -1.79 11.22 11.14
N THR A 109 -2.67 11.91 11.86
CA THR A 109 -2.36 12.46 13.19
C THR A 109 -1.97 11.36 14.19
N HIS A 110 -2.72 10.26 14.22
CA HIS A 110 -2.39 9.11 15.07
C HIS A 110 -1.06 8.47 14.69
N VAL A 111 -0.80 8.34 13.40
CA VAL A 111 0.40 7.68 12.87
C VAL A 111 1.64 8.55 13.07
N ALA A 112 1.55 9.84 12.84
CA ALA A 112 2.65 10.78 13.04
C ALA A 112 3.14 10.77 14.49
N ALA A 113 2.23 10.65 15.47
CA ALA A 113 2.59 10.49 16.88
C ALA A 113 3.38 9.19 17.13
N LYS A 114 2.95 8.07 16.54
CA LYS A 114 3.62 6.76 16.65
C LYS A 114 4.98 6.70 15.95
N VAL A 115 5.09 7.33 14.78
CA VAL A 115 6.37 7.49 14.07
C VAL A 115 7.35 8.29 14.94
N LYS A 116 6.92 9.41 15.52
CA LYS A 116 7.74 10.21 16.44
C LYS A 116 8.15 9.44 17.70
N ALA A 117 7.30 8.53 18.17
CA ALA A 117 7.60 7.65 19.30
C ALA A 117 8.54 6.48 18.95
N GLY A 118 8.96 6.35 17.67
CA GLY A 118 9.92 5.33 17.24
C GLY A 118 9.31 3.95 16.95
N GLU A 119 7.99 3.82 16.84
CA GLU A 119 7.32 2.52 16.63
C GLU A 119 7.79 1.82 15.32
N TRP A 120 8.24 2.61 14.34
CA TRP A 120 8.81 2.18 13.05
C TRP A 120 10.25 2.71 12.79
N GLY A 121 10.96 3.12 13.85
CA GLY A 121 12.39 3.44 13.82
C GLY A 121 13.23 2.27 13.33
#